data_AF-A0AAV1RVG0-F1
#
_entry.id   AF-A0AAV1RVG0-F1
#
_cell.length_a   1.000
_cell.length_b   1.000
_cell.length_c   1.000
_cell.angle_alpha   90.00
_cell.angle_beta   90.00
_cell.angle_gamma   90.00
#
_symmetry.space_group_name_H-M   'P 1'
#
loop_
_entity.id
_entity.type
_entity.pdbx_description
1 polymer ?
#
loop_
_entity_poly.entity_id
_entity_poly.type
_entity_poly.pdbx_seq_one_letter_code
_entity_poly.pdbx_strand_id
1 'polypeptide(L)'
;MEHSMSENSCQLCAVGKLTFEPPPIYCTPCVARIKRNAMYYTVGAGDTRHYFCIPCYNEARGDTIVADRTPIPKTRLEKKKNDEETEEWWVQCDKCEAWQHQICALFNGRRNDGGEAEYTCRNCYITEVERGKRKTLPQSAALGAKDLPRTILSDHIEQRLSRKLTQERQERARVQGKSFDDVPGAESLVVRVVSSVDKKLEVKQRFLEIFREENYPTEFPYKSKVVLLFQKIEGAEVCLFGMYVQEFGSEAHFPNQRCVYLSYLDSVKYFRPDIKAVTGEALHTFVYHEILTGYLEHCKKRGFTSCYIWACPPLKGEENILYCHPEIQEMPKSDKHGEWYLAMLRKAAKENVVVDFTNLYDHFFISSGESKEKVTAARLPYFEGDYWPGAAEDLICQLIQEEDGRKQNKKVSTEKTITKRALKASGQADLSGNASKDLLLMYKGIRWVCNRCKDFQICDK
;
A
#
# COMPACT_ATOMS: atom_id res chain seq x y z
N MET A 1 41.99 -17.24 -20.91
CA MET A 1 41.99 -15.76 -20.96
C MET A 1 41.32 -15.29 -19.70
N GLU A 2 42.13 -15.00 -18.67
CA GLU A 2 41.66 -14.38 -17.43
C GLU A 2 41.23 -12.96 -17.79
N HIS A 3 39.93 -12.67 -17.68
CA HIS A 3 39.45 -11.29 -17.73
C HIS A 3 40.07 -10.58 -16.54
N SER A 4 41.10 -9.75 -16.77
CA SER A 4 41.64 -8.89 -15.72
C SER A 4 40.52 -7.92 -15.31
N MET A 5 39.86 -8.22 -14.20
CA MET A 5 38.90 -7.31 -13.59
C MET A 5 39.65 -6.02 -13.27
N SER A 6 39.11 -4.86 -13.63
CA SER A 6 39.72 -3.59 -13.25
C SER A 6 39.76 -3.48 -11.73
N GLU A 7 40.84 -2.93 -11.16
CA GLU A 7 40.99 -2.72 -9.72
C GLU A 7 39.81 -1.95 -9.09
N ASN A 8 39.10 -1.16 -9.90
CA ASN A 8 37.94 -0.35 -9.49
C ASN A 8 36.58 -1.05 -9.77
N SER A 9 36.54 -2.37 -9.85
CA SER A 9 35.29 -3.11 -10.06
C SER A 9 35.00 -4.08 -8.92
N CYS A 10 33.72 -4.21 -8.58
CA CYS A 10 33.26 -5.17 -7.60
C CYS A 10 33.55 -6.60 -8.07
N GLN A 11 34.20 -7.39 -7.19
CA GLN A 11 34.57 -8.77 -7.50
C GLN A 11 33.37 -9.67 -7.85
N LEU A 12 32.16 -9.31 -7.42
CA LEU A 12 30.95 -10.14 -7.58
C LEU A 12 30.14 -9.78 -8.84
N CYS A 13 29.90 -8.50 -9.09
CA CYS A 13 29.08 -8.04 -10.22
C CYS A 13 29.90 -7.45 -11.38
N ALA A 14 31.21 -7.28 -11.22
CA ALA A 14 32.12 -6.64 -12.16
C ALA A 14 31.77 -5.18 -12.54
N VAL A 15 30.84 -4.56 -11.81
CA VAL A 15 30.48 -3.14 -11.97
C VAL A 15 31.38 -2.29 -11.08
N GLY A 16 31.80 -1.13 -11.58
CA GLY A 16 32.45 -0.11 -10.78
C GLY A 16 31.43 0.63 -9.92
N LYS A 17 30.77 1.65 -10.46
CA LYS A 17 29.87 2.51 -9.70
C LYS A 17 28.40 2.09 -9.83
N LEU A 18 27.72 1.96 -8.68
CA LEU A 18 26.27 1.81 -8.56
C LEU A 18 25.72 2.92 -7.68
N THR A 19 24.54 3.43 -8.00
CA THR A 19 23.90 4.54 -7.27
C THR A 19 22.47 4.17 -6.89
N PHE A 20 22.03 4.63 -5.72
CA PHE A 20 20.66 4.47 -5.26
C PHE A 20 19.70 5.42 -5.97
N GLU A 21 18.44 5.00 -6.08
CA GLU A 21 17.36 5.90 -6.51
C GLU A 21 17.11 6.95 -5.41
N PRO A 22 17.26 8.25 -5.71
CA PRO A 22 17.11 9.30 -4.71
C PRO A 22 15.67 9.40 -4.21
N PRO A 23 15.46 9.66 -2.91
CA PRO A 23 14.12 9.86 -2.35
C PRO A 23 13.33 10.94 -3.09
N PRO A 24 12.03 10.71 -3.37
CA PRO A 24 11.21 11.71 -4.03
C PRO A 24 11.03 12.95 -3.13
N ILE A 25 11.29 14.13 -3.70
CA ILE A 25 11.12 15.41 -3.01
C ILE A 25 9.76 16.00 -3.35
N TYR A 26 8.97 16.33 -2.32
CA TYR A 26 7.66 16.96 -2.47
C TYR A 26 7.67 18.39 -1.96
N CYS A 27 7.02 19.28 -2.69
CA CYS A 27 6.87 20.67 -2.32
C CYS A 27 5.90 20.80 -1.12
N THR A 28 6.29 21.46 -0.04
CA THR A 28 5.47 21.56 1.19
C THR A 28 4.11 22.25 0.95
N PRO A 29 4.01 23.40 0.24
CA PRO A 29 2.72 24.07 0.08
C PRO A 29 1.73 23.40 -0.88
N CYS A 30 2.22 22.78 -1.96
CA CYS A 30 1.35 22.25 -3.02
C CYS A 30 1.37 20.72 -3.15
N VAL A 31 2.21 20.04 -2.36
CA VAL A 31 2.39 18.58 -2.34
C VAL A 31 2.85 18.02 -3.71
N ALA A 32 3.19 18.87 -4.67
CA ALA A 32 3.65 18.44 -5.97
C ALA A 32 5.09 17.90 -5.89
N ARG A 33 5.33 16.77 -6.59
CA ARG A 33 6.66 16.19 -6.73
C ARG A 33 7.59 17.11 -7.52
N ILE A 34 8.75 17.40 -6.95
CA ILE A 34 9.84 18.14 -7.59
C ILE A 34 10.60 17.17 -8.50
N LYS A 35 10.60 17.44 -9.81
CA LYS A 35 11.21 16.56 -10.82
C LYS A 35 12.73 16.48 -10.64
N ARG A 36 13.34 15.35 -11.05
CA ARG A 36 14.80 15.21 -11.15
C ARG A 36 15.38 16.30 -12.04
N ASN A 37 16.56 16.80 -11.69
CA ASN A 37 17.24 17.94 -12.30
C ASN A 37 16.51 19.29 -12.19
N ALA A 38 15.33 19.37 -11.58
CA ALA A 38 14.65 20.64 -11.36
C ALA A 38 15.31 21.42 -10.22
N MET A 39 15.32 22.75 -10.35
CA MET A 39 15.70 23.63 -9.26
C MET A 39 14.60 23.69 -8.21
N TYR A 40 14.97 23.80 -6.94
CA TYR A 40 14.06 23.99 -5.82
C TYR A 40 14.71 24.83 -4.73
N TYR A 41 13.91 25.24 -3.75
CA TYR A 41 14.40 25.91 -2.55
C TYR A 41 14.18 25.02 -1.33
N THR A 42 15.11 25.02 -0.38
CA THR A 42 15.00 24.27 0.87
C THR A 42 15.48 25.09 2.06
N VAL A 43 14.95 24.76 3.23
CA VAL A 43 15.38 25.30 4.52
C VAL A 43 15.24 24.22 5.59
N GLY A 44 16.21 24.15 6.49
CA GLY A 44 16.07 23.41 7.75
C GLY A 44 15.41 24.28 8.80
N ALA A 45 14.32 23.80 9.41
CA ALA A 45 13.69 24.41 10.57
C ALA A 45 13.72 23.39 11.73
N GLY A 46 14.87 23.26 12.41
CA GLY A 46 15.07 22.21 13.41
C GLY A 46 15.13 20.83 12.76
N ASP A 47 14.32 19.89 13.22
CA ASP A 47 14.25 18.51 12.71
C ASP A 47 13.44 18.36 11.40
N THR A 48 12.67 19.38 11.01
CA THR A 48 11.86 19.37 9.78
C THR A 48 12.53 20.17 8.66
N ARG A 49 12.64 19.54 7.49
CA ARG A 49 13.17 20.15 6.26
C ARG A 49 12.04 20.46 5.31
N HIS A 50 11.90 21.73 4.93
CA HIS A 50 10.89 22.17 3.98
C HIS A 50 11.48 22.28 2.57
N TYR A 51 10.64 22.00 1.57
CA TYR A 51 11.00 22.06 0.15
C TYR A 51 9.97 22.88 -0.61
N PHE A 52 10.43 23.74 -1.52
CA PHE A 52 9.59 24.62 -2.31
C PHE A 52 9.95 24.51 -3.78
N CYS A 53 8.97 24.18 -4.61
CA CYS A 53 9.11 24.23 -6.06
C CYS A 53 9.18 25.69 -6.54
N ILE A 54 9.78 25.91 -7.72
CA ILE A 54 9.90 27.25 -8.32
C ILE A 54 8.54 27.97 -8.44
N PRO A 55 7.44 27.31 -8.89
CA PRO A 55 6.13 27.95 -8.93
C PRO A 55 5.67 28.51 -7.57
N CYS A 56 5.70 27.70 -6.50
CA CYS A 56 5.25 28.13 -5.18
C CYS A 56 6.14 29.23 -4.58
N TYR A 57 7.46 29.16 -4.83
CA TYR A 57 8.39 30.21 -4.41
C TYR A 57 8.06 31.57 -5.06
N ASN A 58 7.75 31.55 -6.36
CA ASN A 58 7.42 32.75 -7.13
C ASN A 58 6.02 33.29 -6.82
N GLU A 59 5.08 32.42 -6.47
CA GLU A 59 3.70 32.78 -6.12
C GLU A 59 3.61 33.52 -4.78
N ALA A 60 4.48 33.18 -3.82
CA ALA A 60 4.59 33.89 -2.56
C ALA A 60 5.03 35.35 -2.81
N ARG A 61 4.08 36.28 -2.78
CA ARG A 61 4.34 37.73 -2.91
C ARG A 61 4.93 38.24 -1.59
N GLY A 62 6.13 38.83 -1.63
CA GLY A 62 6.86 39.33 -0.46
C GLY A 62 8.11 38.50 -0.10
N ASP A 63 8.70 38.83 1.05
CA ASP A 63 9.98 38.28 1.53
C ASP A 63 9.83 37.00 2.35
N THR A 64 8.61 36.50 2.56
CA THR A 64 8.33 35.29 3.33
C THR A 64 7.46 34.31 2.55
N ILE A 65 7.72 33.02 2.73
CA ILE A 65 6.86 31.91 2.28
C ILE A 65 6.27 31.20 3.49
N VAL A 66 5.00 30.81 3.45
CA VAL A 66 4.35 30.10 4.56
C VAL A 66 4.46 28.60 4.32
N ALA A 67 5.00 27.86 5.30
CA ALA A 67 5.00 26.39 5.34
C ALA A 67 4.49 25.94 6.71
N ASP A 68 3.55 25.00 6.73
CA ASP A 68 2.95 24.46 7.98
C ASP A 68 2.54 25.55 8.99
N ARG A 69 1.88 26.59 8.48
CA ARG A 69 1.44 27.78 9.23
C ARG A 69 2.57 28.64 9.83
N THR A 70 3.83 28.35 9.51
CA THR A 70 5.01 29.11 9.92
C THR A 70 5.50 29.99 8.77
N PRO A 71 5.63 31.32 8.95
CA PRO A 71 6.23 32.20 7.96
C PRO A 71 7.76 32.02 7.96
N ILE A 72 8.32 31.69 6.79
CA ILE A 72 9.75 31.46 6.58
C ILE A 72 10.30 32.58 5.68
N PRO A 73 11.29 33.36 6.14
CA PRO A 73 11.99 34.34 5.29
C PRO A 73 12.70 33.69 4.10
N LYS A 74 12.52 34.27 2.90
CA LYS A 74 13.16 33.80 1.67
C LYS A 74 14.68 33.91 1.71
N THR A 75 15.22 34.82 2.51
CA THR A 75 16.67 34.95 2.76
C THR A 75 17.29 33.72 3.42
N ARG A 76 16.49 32.88 4.09
CA ARG A 76 16.93 31.62 4.70
C ARG A 76 16.83 30.42 3.74
N LEU A 77 16.29 30.62 2.54
CA LEU A 77 16.10 29.54 1.58
C LEU A 77 17.36 29.33 0.74
N GLU A 78 17.82 28.08 0.70
CA GLU A 78 18.90 27.64 -0.18
C GLU A 78 18.33 27.13 -1.49
N LYS A 79 18.81 27.68 -2.62
CA LYS A 79 18.46 27.17 -3.94
C LYS A 79 19.34 25.97 -4.28
N LYS A 80 18.72 24.80 -4.50
CA LYS A 80 19.40 23.54 -4.86
C LYS A 80 18.83 22.95 -6.15
N LYS A 81 19.58 22.02 -6.74
CA LYS A 81 19.15 21.22 -7.88
C LYS A 81 18.87 19.80 -7.39
N ASN A 82 17.82 19.18 -7.92
CA ASN A 82 17.45 17.81 -7.56
C ASN A 82 18.26 16.81 -8.40
N ASP A 83 19.57 16.76 -8.19
CA ASP A 83 20.53 15.93 -8.92
C ASP A 83 21.52 15.19 -8.00
N GLU A 84 21.21 15.12 -6.71
CA GLU A 84 21.98 14.35 -5.74
C GLU A 84 21.80 12.85 -6.00
N GLU A 85 22.93 12.16 -6.16
CA GLU A 85 23.00 10.71 -6.33
C GLU A 85 23.83 10.14 -5.19
N THR A 86 23.27 9.17 -4.46
CA THR A 86 23.98 8.48 -3.39
C THR A 86 24.60 7.21 -3.94
N GLU A 87 25.92 7.07 -3.84
CA GLU A 87 26.63 5.87 -4.27
C GLU A 87 26.40 4.70 -3.30
N GLU A 88 26.36 3.48 -3.84
CA GLU A 88 26.36 2.27 -3.03
C GLU A 88 27.66 2.14 -2.24
N TRP A 89 27.54 1.75 -0.98
CA TRP A 89 28.69 1.52 -0.11
C TRP A 89 29.45 0.26 -0.50
N TRP A 90 30.72 0.25 -0.15
CA TRP A 90 31.64 -0.85 -0.43
C TRP A 90 32.12 -1.52 0.85
N VAL A 91 32.48 -2.79 0.75
CA VAL A 91 33.12 -3.57 1.80
C VAL A 91 34.37 -4.25 1.26
N GLN A 92 35.46 -4.17 2.01
CA GLN A 92 36.74 -4.80 1.66
C GLN A 92 36.89 -6.12 2.40
N CYS A 93 37.31 -7.17 1.69
CA CYS A 93 37.63 -8.47 2.29
C CYS A 93 38.95 -8.40 3.09
N ASP A 94 38.93 -8.80 4.37
CA ASP A 94 40.14 -8.81 5.22
C ASP A 94 41.17 -9.89 4.83
N LYS A 95 40.82 -10.80 3.91
CA LYS A 95 41.71 -11.90 3.48
C LYS A 95 42.40 -11.66 2.15
N CYS A 96 41.67 -11.15 1.16
CA CYS A 96 42.21 -10.91 -0.19
C CYS A 96 42.23 -9.44 -0.58
N GLU A 97 41.82 -8.55 0.32
CA GLU A 97 41.80 -7.09 0.14
C GLU A 97 40.95 -6.59 -1.05
N ALA A 98 40.20 -7.49 -1.68
CA ALA A 98 39.32 -7.18 -2.79
C ALA A 98 38.05 -6.48 -2.32
N TRP A 99 37.60 -5.51 -3.11
CA TRP A 99 36.42 -4.71 -2.85
C TRP A 99 35.16 -5.32 -3.47
N GLN A 100 34.06 -5.25 -2.72
CA GLN A 100 32.74 -5.70 -3.14
C GLN A 100 31.69 -4.66 -2.76
N HIS A 101 30.67 -4.48 -3.58
CA HIS A 101 29.49 -3.71 -3.18
C HIS A 101 28.82 -4.36 -1.98
N GLN A 102 28.37 -3.55 -1.03
CA GLN A 102 27.80 -4.02 0.22
C GLN A 102 26.55 -4.90 0.01
N ILE A 103 25.68 -4.54 -0.95
CA ILE A 103 24.47 -5.31 -1.27
C ILE A 103 24.83 -6.59 -2.02
N CYS A 104 25.78 -6.55 -2.96
CA CYS A 104 26.28 -7.75 -3.63
C CYS A 104 26.85 -8.77 -2.64
N ALA A 105 27.55 -8.29 -1.62
CA ALA A 105 28.08 -9.10 -0.53
C ALA A 105 27.02 -9.58 0.49
N LEU A 106 25.79 -9.04 0.43
CA LEU A 106 24.77 -9.16 1.48
C LEU A 106 25.31 -8.80 2.88
N PHE A 107 26.24 -7.85 2.94
CA PHE A 107 26.90 -7.46 4.17
C PHE A 107 26.09 -6.41 4.92
N ASN A 108 25.70 -6.71 6.16
CA ASN A 108 24.96 -5.77 7.00
C ASN A 108 25.91 -5.03 7.95
N GLY A 109 26.36 -3.84 7.54
CA GLY A 109 27.28 -3.01 8.31
C GLY A 109 26.76 -2.63 9.70
N ARG A 110 25.43 -2.46 9.86
CA ARG A 110 24.81 -2.16 11.17
C ARG A 110 24.88 -3.31 12.16
N ARG A 111 25.06 -4.55 11.68
CA ARG A 111 25.30 -5.70 12.57
C ARG A 111 26.76 -5.83 12.98
N ASN A 112 27.65 -5.08 12.34
CA ASN A 112 29.07 -4.99 12.68
C ASN A 112 29.37 -3.65 13.38
N ASP A 113 28.43 -3.16 14.20
CA ASP A 113 28.64 -1.96 15.01
C ASP A 113 29.81 -2.20 15.98
N GLY A 114 30.91 -1.46 15.79
CA GLY A 114 32.18 -1.61 16.52
C GLY A 114 33.36 -2.06 15.65
N GLY A 115 33.12 -2.56 14.43
CA GLY A 115 34.19 -2.98 13.50
C GLY A 115 35.03 -4.17 13.98
N GLU A 116 34.57 -4.88 15.00
CA GLU A 116 35.33 -5.96 15.65
C GLU A 116 35.30 -7.27 14.86
N ALA A 117 34.35 -7.46 13.95
CA ALA A 117 34.25 -8.68 13.15
C ALA A 117 34.91 -8.52 11.77
N GLU A 118 35.86 -9.42 11.47
CA GLU A 118 36.45 -9.56 10.14
C GLU A 118 35.38 -9.95 9.10
N TYR A 119 35.32 -9.21 8.00
CA TYR A 119 34.59 -9.57 6.80
C TYR A 119 35.42 -10.49 5.90
N THR A 120 34.96 -11.73 5.73
CA THR A 120 35.51 -12.65 4.72
C THR A 120 34.57 -12.74 3.53
N CYS A 121 35.04 -12.37 2.34
CA CYS A 121 34.23 -12.47 1.13
C CYS A 121 33.89 -13.92 0.76
N ARG A 122 32.86 -14.10 -0.07
CA ARG A 122 32.39 -15.42 -0.53
C ARG A 122 33.50 -16.30 -1.10
N ASN A 123 34.39 -15.74 -1.92
CA ASN A 123 35.44 -16.51 -2.59
C ASN A 123 36.50 -17.02 -1.59
N CYS A 124 36.92 -16.16 -0.65
CA CYS A 124 37.82 -16.56 0.43
C CYS A 124 37.16 -17.56 1.37
N TYR A 125 35.88 -17.36 1.70
CA TYR A 125 35.13 -18.28 2.55
C TYR A 125 35.05 -19.68 1.94
N ILE A 126 34.70 -19.80 0.65
CA ILE A 126 34.68 -21.08 -0.07
C ILE A 126 36.06 -21.74 -0.02
N THR A 127 37.11 -20.98 -0.34
CA THR A 127 38.50 -21.47 -0.33
C THR A 127 38.92 -21.99 1.05
N GLU A 128 38.54 -21.31 2.13
CA GLU A 128 38.87 -21.73 3.49
C GLU A 128 38.09 -22.98 3.91
N VAL A 129 36.83 -23.11 3.50
CA VAL A 129 36.02 -24.31 3.75
C VAL A 129 36.58 -25.52 3.00
N GLU A 130 36.91 -25.36 1.72
CA GLU A 130 37.52 -26.42 0.90
C GLU A 130 38.89 -26.87 1.44
N ARG A 131 39.66 -25.94 2.02
CA ARG A 131 40.95 -26.23 2.68
C ARG A 131 40.81 -26.72 4.12
N GLY A 132 39.58 -26.89 4.62
CA GLY A 132 39.31 -27.34 5.99
C GLY A 132 39.71 -26.34 7.09
N LYS A 133 40.00 -25.09 6.74
CA LYS A 133 40.38 -24.02 7.69
C LYS A 133 39.17 -23.41 8.40
N ARG A 134 37.98 -23.55 7.82
CA ARG A 134 36.73 -23.01 8.35
C ARG A 134 35.62 -24.06 8.31
N LYS A 135 34.85 -24.17 9.38
CA LYS A 135 33.63 -24.98 9.39
C LYS A 135 32.49 -24.17 8.79
N THR A 136 31.62 -24.83 8.04
CA THR A 136 30.40 -24.19 7.53
C THR A 136 29.53 -23.75 8.70
N LEU A 137 29.06 -22.49 8.64
CA LEU A 137 28.09 -22.02 9.63
C LEU A 137 26.77 -22.78 9.49
N PRO A 138 26.13 -23.15 10.62
CA PRO A 138 24.78 -23.70 10.57
C PRO A 138 23.82 -22.74 9.87
N GLN A 139 22.84 -23.26 9.14
CA GLN A 139 21.78 -22.41 8.56
C GLN A 139 20.98 -21.63 9.62
N SER A 140 20.99 -22.08 10.88
CA SER A 140 20.37 -21.39 12.01
C SER A 140 21.17 -20.18 12.54
N ALA A 141 22.37 -19.91 12.01
CA ALA A 141 23.22 -18.80 12.48
C ALA A 141 22.66 -17.41 12.10
N ALA A 142 21.74 -17.34 11.13
CA ALA A 142 21.06 -16.12 10.75
C ALA A 142 19.54 -16.28 10.91
N LEU A 143 18.94 -15.43 11.74
CA LEU A 143 17.48 -15.36 11.89
C LEU A 143 16.85 -14.96 10.55
N GLY A 144 15.95 -15.79 10.04
CA GLY A 144 15.19 -15.58 8.82
C GLY A 144 13.70 -15.37 9.08
N ALA A 145 12.91 -15.36 8.00
CA ALA A 145 11.46 -15.14 8.09
C ALA A 145 10.75 -16.22 8.93
N LYS A 146 11.26 -17.46 8.94
CA LYS A 146 10.71 -18.56 9.74
C LYS A 146 10.80 -18.31 11.24
N ASP A 147 11.82 -17.58 11.68
CA ASP A 147 12.09 -17.27 13.08
C ASP A 147 11.25 -16.10 13.61
N LEU A 148 10.54 -15.39 12.73
CA LEU A 148 9.55 -14.40 13.15
C LEU A 148 8.40 -15.08 13.92
N PRO A 149 7.87 -14.43 14.98
CA PRO A 149 6.77 -14.97 15.77
C PRO A 149 5.58 -15.40 14.91
N ARG A 150 5.06 -16.60 15.20
CA ARG A 150 3.87 -17.14 14.54
C ARG A 150 2.61 -16.62 15.18
N THR A 151 1.56 -16.46 14.38
CA THR A 151 0.23 -16.06 14.85
C THR A 151 -0.82 -16.99 14.27
N ILE A 152 -2.00 -17.05 14.89
CA ILE A 152 -3.13 -17.86 14.38
C ILE A 152 -3.48 -17.46 12.93
N LEU A 153 -3.43 -16.17 12.61
CA LEU A 153 -3.69 -15.69 11.25
C LEU A 153 -2.58 -16.11 10.28
N SER A 154 -1.30 -15.95 10.66
CA SER A 154 -0.16 -16.40 9.85
C SER A 154 -0.26 -17.90 9.54
N ASP A 155 -0.47 -18.71 10.58
CA ASP A 155 -0.57 -20.16 10.46
C ASP A 155 -1.76 -20.57 9.59
N HIS A 156 -2.90 -19.88 9.72
CA HIS A 156 -4.07 -20.14 8.89
C HIS A 156 -3.79 -19.91 7.40
N ILE A 157 -3.12 -18.80 7.06
CA ILE A 157 -2.76 -18.48 5.68
C ILE A 157 -1.71 -19.46 5.15
N GLU A 158 -0.67 -19.78 5.92
CA GLU A 158 0.39 -20.71 5.50
C GLU A 158 -0.16 -22.13 5.25
N GLN A 159 -1.02 -22.63 6.14
CA GLN A 159 -1.66 -23.94 5.97
C GLN A 159 -2.56 -23.97 4.72
N ARG A 160 -3.29 -22.88 4.45
CA ARG A 160 -4.09 -22.75 3.22
C ARG A 160 -3.19 -22.76 1.99
N LEU A 161 -2.15 -21.92 1.97
CA LEU A 161 -1.20 -21.83 0.86
C LEU A 161 -0.54 -23.17 0.56
N SER A 162 -0.06 -23.87 1.59
CA SER A 162 0.55 -25.19 1.43
C SER A 162 -0.40 -26.17 0.74
N ARG A 163 -1.64 -26.30 1.23
CA ARG A 163 -2.65 -27.18 0.62
C ARG A 163 -2.94 -26.80 -0.83
N LYS A 164 -3.14 -25.51 -1.11
CA LYS A 164 -3.53 -25.02 -2.43
C LYS A 164 -2.41 -25.13 -3.45
N LEU A 165 -1.16 -24.87 -3.06
CA LEU A 165 0.01 -25.05 -3.91
C LEU A 165 0.28 -26.53 -4.22
N THR A 166 0.09 -27.43 -3.26
CA THR A 166 0.19 -28.87 -3.52
C THR A 166 -0.85 -29.33 -4.54
N GLN A 167 -2.11 -28.91 -4.38
CA GLN A 167 -3.19 -29.23 -5.32
C GLN A 167 -2.92 -28.66 -6.72
N GLU A 168 -2.49 -27.40 -6.79
CA GLU A 168 -2.14 -26.70 -8.02
C GLU A 168 -0.99 -27.39 -8.75
N ARG A 169 0.09 -27.75 -8.05
CA ARG A 169 1.24 -28.47 -8.62
C ARG A 169 0.86 -29.86 -9.10
N GLN A 170 0.02 -30.58 -8.34
CA GLN A 170 -0.45 -31.91 -8.73
C GLN A 170 -1.28 -31.86 -10.02
N GLU A 171 -2.17 -30.88 -10.14
CA GLU A 171 -2.99 -30.72 -11.33
C GLU A 171 -2.15 -30.27 -12.54
N ARG A 172 -1.13 -29.41 -12.35
CA ARG A 172 -0.16 -29.10 -13.42
C ARG A 172 0.59 -30.35 -13.87
N ALA A 173 1.02 -31.21 -12.94
CA ALA A 173 1.68 -32.46 -13.27
C ALA A 173 0.78 -33.39 -14.09
N ARG A 174 -0.50 -33.50 -13.70
CA ARG A 174 -1.51 -34.26 -14.45
C ARG A 174 -1.69 -33.75 -15.88
N VAL A 175 -1.83 -32.44 -16.06
CA VAL A 175 -2.01 -31.82 -17.39
C VAL A 175 -0.76 -31.97 -18.26
N GLN A 176 0.43 -31.96 -17.67
CA GLN A 176 1.70 -32.11 -18.39
C GLN A 176 2.11 -33.58 -18.62
N GLY A 177 1.40 -34.55 -18.05
CA GLY A 177 1.80 -35.97 -18.09
C GLY A 177 3.13 -36.24 -17.39
N LYS A 178 3.48 -35.45 -16.37
CA LYS A 178 4.72 -35.55 -15.61
C LYS A 178 4.46 -36.02 -14.18
N SER A 179 5.50 -36.48 -13.49
CA SER A 179 5.41 -36.73 -12.05
C SER A 179 5.30 -35.41 -11.27
N PHE A 180 4.83 -35.49 -10.03
CA PHE A 180 4.72 -34.32 -9.14
C PHE A 180 6.07 -33.62 -8.92
N ASP A 181 7.13 -34.43 -8.78
CA ASP A 181 8.48 -33.94 -8.48
C ASP A 181 9.14 -33.27 -9.70
N ASP A 182 8.79 -33.70 -10.92
CA ASP A 182 9.30 -33.12 -12.17
C ASP A 182 8.70 -31.76 -12.54
N VAL A 183 7.62 -31.35 -11.86
CA VAL A 183 6.97 -30.05 -12.08
C VAL A 183 7.48 -29.03 -11.08
N PRO A 184 7.96 -27.85 -11.51
CA PRO A 184 8.47 -26.84 -10.59
C PRO A 184 7.34 -26.30 -9.68
N GLY A 185 7.62 -26.21 -8.38
CA GLY A 185 6.73 -25.64 -7.36
C GLY A 185 7.32 -24.39 -6.72
N ALA A 186 6.46 -23.55 -6.15
CA ALA A 186 6.92 -22.50 -5.25
C ALA A 186 7.31 -23.12 -3.90
N GLU A 187 8.52 -22.83 -3.46
CA GLU A 187 9.08 -23.40 -2.23
C GLU A 187 9.51 -22.30 -1.26
N SER A 188 9.67 -22.70 0.00
CA SER A 188 10.17 -21.83 1.08
C SER A 188 9.40 -20.52 1.26
N LEU A 189 8.07 -20.57 1.08
CA LEU A 189 7.18 -19.45 1.37
C LEU A 189 6.90 -19.36 2.88
N VAL A 190 6.93 -18.14 3.40
CA VAL A 190 6.65 -17.85 4.81
C VAL A 190 5.75 -16.61 4.89
N VAL A 191 4.62 -16.71 5.59
CA VAL A 191 3.71 -15.59 5.82
C VAL A 191 3.73 -15.21 7.29
N ARG A 192 3.91 -13.91 7.59
CA ARG A 192 4.01 -13.42 8.97
C ARG A 192 3.18 -12.17 9.17
N VAL A 193 2.47 -12.14 10.30
CA VAL A 193 1.87 -10.91 10.84
C VAL A 193 3.00 -10.22 11.61
N VAL A 194 3.55 -9.16 11.05
CA VAL A 194 4.72 -8.46 11.62
C VAL A 194 4.32 -7.27 12.49
N SER A 195 3.08 -6.83 12.40
CA SER A 195 2.51 -5.78 13.25
C SER A 195 1.03 -6.04 13.48
N SER A 196 0.58 -5.77 14.70
CA SER A 196 -0.81 -5.88 15.13
C SER A 196 -1.04 -4.89 16.28
N VAL A 197 -1.51 -3.69 15.95
CA VAL A 197 -1.59 -2.55 16.89
C VAL A 197 -3.03 -2.06 16.98
N ASP A 198 -3.49 -1.77 18.20
CA ASP A 198 -4.77 -1.12 18.42
C ASP A 198 -4.68 0.37 18.10
N LYS A 199 -5.60 0.85 17.27
CA LYS A 199 -5.68 2.22 16.80
C LYS A 199 -7.09 2.76 16.98
N LYS A 200 -7.20 4.09 16.91
CA LYS A 200 -8.46 4.82 16.94
C LYS A 200 -8.52 5.72 15.72
N LEU A 201 -9.60 5.60 14.96
CA LEU A 201 -9.90 6.47 13.83
C LEU A 201 -10.76 7.62 14.32
N GLU A 202 -10.21 8.83 14.33
CA GLU A 202 -10.95 10.04 14.65
C GLU A 202 -11.78 10.50 13.44
N VAL A 203 -13.06 10.76 13.66
CA VAL A 203 -13.94 11.32 12.64
C VAL A 203 -13.65 12.80 12.51
N LYS A 204 -13.55 13.28 11.27
CA LYS A 204 -13.18 14.66 11.00
C LYS A 204 -14.28 15.61 11.47
N GLN A 205 -13.86 16.76 11.99
CA GLN A 205 -14.73 17.69 12.69
C GLN A 205 -15.90 18.20 11.84
N ARG A 206 -15.67 18.47 10.54
CA ARG A 206 -16.73 18.98 9.66
C ARG A 206 -17.78 17.93 9.36
N PHE A 207 -17.39 16.66 9.22
CA PHE A 207 -18.31 15.55 9.12
C PHE A 207 -19.18 15.42 10.38
N LEU A 208 -18.58 15.50 11.57
CA LEU A 208 -19.31 15.47 12.85
C LEU A 208 -20.31 16.61 13.00
N GLU A 209 -20.00 17.80 12.49
CA GLU A 209 -20.91 18.94 12.53
C GLU A 209 -22.20 18.72 11.76
N ILE A 210 -22.15 17.95 10.66
CA ILE A 210 -23.33 17.61 9.85
C ILE A 210 -24.21 16.58 10.56
N PHE A 211 -23.60 15.56 11.16
CA PHE A 211 -24.33 14.43 11.78
C PHE A 211 -24.43 14.53 13.30
N ARG A 212 -24.23 15.73 13.87
CA ARG A 212 -24.30 15.97 15.32
C ARG A 212 -25.66 15.57 15.91
N GLU A 213 -26.74 15.81 15.17
CA GLU A 213 -28.11 15.48 15.57
C GLU A 213 -28.38 13.96 15.54
N GLU A 214 -27.57 13.18 14.81
CA GLU A 214 -27.73 11.73 14.64
C GLU A 214 -26.87 10.92 15.63
N ASN A 215 -26.22 11.57 16.62
CA ASN A 215 -25.28 10.94 17.56
C ASN A 215 -24.20 10.10 16.87
N TYR A 216 -23.66 10.60 15.75
CA TYR A 216 -22.60 9.91 15.03
C TYR A 216 -21.35 9.72 15.92
N PRO A 217 -20.71 8.54 15.92
CA PRO A 217 -19.52 8.29 16.72
C PRO A 217 -18.38 9.27 16.41
N THR A 218 -17.69 9.77 17.44
CA THR A 218 -16.53 10.66 17.26
C THR A 218 -15.26 9.90 16.90
N GLU A 219 -15.19 8.62 17.28
CA GLU A 219 -14.07 7.73 16.99
C GLU A 219 -14.54 6.30 16.74
N PHE A 220 -13.74 5.56 15.96
CA PHE A 220 -13.92 4.13 15.74
C PHE A 220 -12.65 3.38 16.18
N PRO A 221 -12.71 2.51 17.20
CA PRO A 221 -11.59 1.65 17.56
C PRO A 221 -11.41 0.56 16.50
N TYR A 222 -10.16 0.28 16.13
CA TYR A 222 -9.84 -0.77 15.18
C TYR A 222 -8.44 -1.35 15.42
N LYS A 223 -8.19 -2.55 14.91
CA LYS A 223 -6.87 -3.17 14.97
C LYS A 223 -6.19 -3.07 13.60
N SER A 224 -5.05 -2.39 13.55
CA SER A 224 -4.21 -2.32 12.35
C SER A 224 -3.26 -3.51 12.31
N LYS A 225 -3.22 -4.24 11.20
CA LYS A 225 -2.30 -5.37 11.02
C LYS A 225 -1.51 -5.25 9.72
N VAL A 226 -0.29 -5.78 9.76
CA VAL A 226 0.60 -5.91 8.60
C VAL A 226 0.94 -7.37 8.39
N VAL A 227 0.67 -7.89 7.19
CA VAL A 227 1.00 -9.24 6.79
C VAL A 227 2.00 -9.20 5.65
N LEU A 228 3.12 -9.89 5.80
CA LEU A 228 4.17 -10.00 4.79
C LEU A 228 4.34 -11.43 4.32
N LEU A 229 4.66 -11.61 3.04
CA LEU A 229 5.09 -12.86 2.43
C LEU A 229 6.59 -12.77 2.12
N PHE A 230 7.32 -13.79 2.59
CA PHE A 230 8.73 -13.99 2.30
C PHE A 230 8.91 -15.26 1.47
N GLN A 231 9.94 -15.26 0.63
CA GLN A 231 10.41 -16.45 -0.05
C GLN A 231 11.93 -16.54 0.05
N LYS A 232 12.45 -17.74 0.34
CA LYS A 232 13.88 -18.00 0.21
C LYS A 232 14.25 -18.24 -1.26
N ILE A 233 14.95 -17.30 -1.87
CA ILE A 233 15.40 -17.33 -3.28
C ILE A 233 16.93 -17.39 -3.28
N GLU A 234 17.50 -18.41 -3.90
CA GLU A 234 18.97 -18.58 -4.03
C GLU A 234 19.73 -18.49 -2.69
N GLY A 235 19.07 -18.89 -1.60
CA GLY A 235 19.64 -18.88 -0.25
C GLY A 235 19.36 -17.60 0.55
N ALA A 236 18.83 -16.55 -0.05
CA ALA A 236 18.45 -15.29 0.61
C ALA A 236 16.94 -15.19 0.84
N GLU A 237 16.53 -14.59 1.97
CA GLU A 237 15.12 -14.30 2.25
C GLU A 237 14.70 -13.00 1.54
N VAL A 238 13.66 -13.07 0.71
CA VAL A 238 13.14 -11.93 -0.06
C VAL A 238 11.71 -11.66 0.36
N CYS A 239 11.41 -10.44 0.81
CA CYS A 239 10.04 -9.98 1.07
C CYS A 239 9.37 -9.64 -0.27
N LEU A 240 8.34 -10.38 -0.64
CA LEU A 240 7.72 -10.29 -1.98
C LEU A 240 6.39 -9.57 -2.00
N PHE A 241 5.64 -9.61 -0.91
CA PHE A 241 4.29 -9.07 -0.82
C PHE A 241 4.01 -8.55 0.57
N GLY A 242 3.26 -7.45 0.66
CA GLY A 242 2.76 -6.90 1.90
C GLY A 242 1.32 -6.44 1.78
N MET A 243 0.56 -6.59 2.87
CA MET A 243 -0.77 -6.00 2.99
C MET A 243 -0.99 -5.38 4.36
N TYR A 244 -1.66 -4.23 4.37
CA TYR A 244 -2.13 -3.52 5.55
C TYR A 244 -3.65 -3.62 5.62
N VAL A 245 -4.17 -3.98 6.79
CA VAL A 245 -5.60 -4.16 7.02
C VAL A 245 -6.04 -3.45 8.30
N GLN A 246 -7.27 -2.95 8.28
CA GLN A 246 -7.97 -2.38 9.44
C GLN A 246 -9.12 -3.31 9.81
N GLU A 247 -9.07 -3.89 11.01
CA GLU A 247 -10.11 -4.77 11.54
C GLU A 247 -10.95 -4.03 12.58
N PHE A 248 -12.21 -3.75 12.27
CA PHE A 248 -13.17 -3.13 13.19
C PHE A 248 -14.02 -4.23 13.84
N GLY A 249 -13.78 -4.49 15.12
CA GLY A 249 -14.40 -5.60 15.83
C GLY A 249 -15.87 -5.38 16.18
N SER A 250 -16.37 -6.19 17.12
CA SER A 250 -17.74 -6.06 17.63
C SER A 250 -17.93 -4.84 18.54
N GLU A 251 -16.84 -4.35 19.11
CA GLU A 251 -16.74 -3.17 19.95
C GLU A 251 -16.79 -1.85 19.16
N ALA A 252 -16.54 -1.91 17.84
CA ALA A 252 -16.69 -0.73 16.99
C ALA A 252 -18.18 -0.38 16.82
N HIS A 253 -18.47 0.91 16.77
CA HIS A 253 -19.82 1.40 16.50
C HIS A 253 -20.20 1.26 15.02
N PHE A 254 -21.50 1.20 14.75
CA PHE A 254 -22.03 1.36 13.39
C PHE A 254 -21.57 2.72 12.81
N PRO A 255 -21.18 2.83 11.52
CA PRO A 255 -21.29 1.85 10.43
C PRO A 255 -20.12 0.85 10.28
N ASN A 256 -19.09 0.93 11.13
CA ASN A 256 -17.88 0.12 11.01
C ASN A 256 -17.91 -1.20 11.80
N GLN A 257 -19.00 -1.50 12.50
CA GLN A 257 -19.07 -2.70 13.34
C GLN A 257 -18.86 -3.98 12.50
N ARG A 258 -17.94 -4.85 12.96
CA ARG A 258 -17.63 -6.15 12.35
C ARG A 258 -17.18 -6.09 10.88
N CYS A 259 -16.60 -4.99 10.43
CA CYS A 259 -16.03 -4.93 9.08
C CYS A 259 -14.51 -4.91 9.05
N VAL A 260 -13.97 -5.20 7.87
CA VAL A 260 -12.54 -5.17 7.59
C VAL A 260 -12.30 -4.28 6.37
N TYR A 261 -11.23 -3.51 6.39
CA TYR A 261 -10.80 -2.70 5.25
C TYR A 261 -9.37 -3.04 4.84
N LEU A 262 -9.17 -3.38 3.57
CA LEU A 262 -7.84 -3.56 2.97
C LEU A 262 -7.27 -2.19 2.61
N SER A 263 -6.36 -1.67 3.43
CA SER A 263 -5.83 -0.31 3.29
C SER A 263 -4.80 -0.21 2.18
N TYR A 264 -3.80 -1.09 2.21
CA TYR A 264 -2.72 -1.10 1.23
C TYR A 264 -2.36 -2.53 0.88
N LEU A 265 -2.03 -2.73 -0.38
CA LEU A 265 -1.48 -3.99 -0.89
C LEU A 265 -0.37 -3.65 -1.87
N ASP A 266 0.74 -4.37 -1.76
CA ASP A 266 1.90 -4.14 -2.61
C ASP A 266 2.70 -5.43 -2.80
N SER A 267 3.43 -5.51 -3.91
CA SER A 267 4.30 -6.65 -4.22
C SER A 267 5.45 -6.29 -5.14
N VAL A 268 6.52 -7.09 -5.12
CA VAL A 268 7.66 -7.01 -6.04
C VAL A 268 7.75 -8.26 -6.92
N LYS A 269 8.10 -8.05 -8.20
CA LYS A 269 8.16 -9.10 -9.23
C LYS A 269 9.43 -9.96 -9.18
N TYR A 270 9.72 -10.55 -8.02
CA TYR A 270 10.84 -11.49 -7.82
C TYR A 270 10.41 -12.90 -7.43
N PHE A 271 9.11 -13.16 -7.30
CA PHE A 271 8.58 -14.48 -6.93
C PHE A 271 9.11 -15.58 -7.86
N ARG A 272 9.55 -16.70 -7.27
CA ARG A 272 10.03 -17.88 -8.00
C ARG A 272 9.19 -19.12 -7.67
N PRO A 273 9.00 -20.05 -8.63
CA PRO A 273 9.35 -19.94 -10.04
C PRO A 273 8.40 -18.97 -10.78
N ASP A 274 8.92 -18.31 -11.82
CA ASP A 274 8.11 -17.46 -12.72
C ASP A 274 7.45 -18.33 -13.79
N ILE A 275 6.30 -18.90 -13.44
CA ILE A 275 5.54 -19.84 -14.28
C ILE A 275 4.04 -19.54 -14.18
N LYS A 276 3.25 -20.16 -15.06
CA LYS A 276 1.79 -20.11 -15.02
C LYS A 276 1.21 -21.23 -14.16
N ALA A 277 0.16 -20.90 -13.42
CA ALA A 277 -0.69 -21.87 -12.74
C ALA A 277 -1.58 -22.62 -13.75
N VAL A 278 -2.23 -23.71 -13.30
CA VAL A 278 -3.20 -24.48 -14.12
C VAL A 278 -4.27 -23.58 -14.76
N THR A 279 -4.74 -22.58 -14.01
CA THR A 279 -5.79 -21.64 -14.43
C THR A 279 -5.31 -20.63 -15.48
N GLY A 280 -4.02 -20.63 -15.82
CA GLY A 280 -3.40 -19.76 -16.82
C GLY A 280 -2.88 -18.42 -16.28
N GLU A 281 -3.24 -18.06 -15.04
CA GLU A 281 -2.66 -16.90 -14.34
C GLU A 281 -1.21 -17.18 -13.92
N ALA A 282 -0.44 -16.13 -13.58
CA ALA A 282 0.90 -16.33 -13.05
C ALA A 282 0.85 -16.98 -11.65
N LEU A 283 1.82 -17.85 -11.32
CA LEU A 283 1.84 -18.55 -10.03
C LEU A 283 1.92 -17.59 -8.84
N HIS A 284 2.63 -16.46 -8.99
CA HIS A 284 2.66 -15.42 -7.95
C HIS A 284 1.27 -14.80 -7.72
N THR A 285 0.50 -14.55 -8.79
CA THR A 285 -0.88 -14.09 -8.70
C THR A 285 -1.75 -15.10 -7.97
N PHE A 286 -1.62 -16.39 -8.29
CA PHE A 286 -2.31 -17.46 -7.58
C PHE A 286 -2.01 -17.43 -6.08
N VAL A 287 -0.74 -17.27 -5.69
CA VAL A 287 -0.33 -17.17 -4.28
C VAL A 287 -0.93 -15.93 -3.60
N TYR A 288 -0.89 -14.76 -4.24
CA TYR A 288 -1.46 -13.53 -3.67
C TYR A 288 -2.97 -13.65 -3.49
N HIS A 289 -3.68 -14.24 -4.45
CA HIS A 289 -5.10 -14.55 -4.33
C HIS A 289 -5.39 -15.50 -3.17
N GLU A 290 -4.55 -16.52 -2.94
CA GLU A 290 -4.71 -17.45 -1.82
C GLU A 290 -4.42 -16.81 -0.45
N ILE A 291 -3.49 -15.86 -0.38
CA ILE A 291 -3.23 -15.07 0.84
C ILE A 291 -4.47 -14.25 1.20
N LEU A 292 -5.01 -13.50 0.23
CA LEU A 292 -6.21 -12.68 0.42
C LEU A 292 -7.42 -13.54 0.76
N THR A 293 -7.63 -14.65 0.04
CA THR A 293 -8.73 -15.57 0.31
C THR A 293 -8.61 -16.21 1.70
N GLY A 294 -7.40 -16.61 2.10
CA GLY A 294 -7.14 -17.14 3.45
C GLY A 294 -7.37 -16.09 4.55
N TYR A 295 -7.04 -14.83 4.28
CA TYR A 295 -7.35 -13.74 5.18
C TYR A 295 -8.87 -13.53 5.35
N LEU A 296 -9.63 -13.51 4.24
CA LEU A 296 -11.10 -13.41 4.27
C LEU A 296 -11.73 -14.61 5.00
N GLU A 297 -11.24 -15.82 4.75
CA GLU A 297 -11.68 -17.03 5.44
C GLU A 297 -11.45 -16.94 6.96
N HIS A 298 -10.29 -16.44 7.38
CA HIS A 298 -9.98 -16.21 8.79
C HIS A 298 -10.92 -15.17 9.41
N CYS A 299 -11.16 -14.05 8.73
CA CYS A 299 -12.04 -12.99 9.20
C CYS A 299 -13.48 -13.49 9.34
N LYS A 300 -13.98 -14.25 8.36
CA LYS A 300 -15.30 -14.90 8.42
C LYS A 300 -15.44 -15.79 9.65
N LYS A 301 -14.45 -16.63 9.95
CA LYS A 301 -14.43 -17.51 11.14
C LYS A 301 -14.43 -16.73 12.46
N ARG A 302 -13.81 -15.54 12.49
CA ARG A 302 -13.82 -14.64 13.65
C ARG A 302 -15.11 -13.81 13.78
N GLY A 303 -16.02 -13.92 12.82
CA GLY A 303 -17.32 -13.25 12.88
C GLY A 303 -17.35 -11.85 12.28
N PHE A 304 -16.35 -11.44 11.50
CA PHE A 304 -16.46 -10.26 10.63
C PHE A 304 -17.50 -10.53 9.54
N THR A 305 -18.25 -9.51 9.14
CA THR A 305 -19.38 -9.61 8.22
C THR A 305 -19.06 -9.13 6.82
N SER A 306 -18.31 -8.03 6.70
CA SER A 306 -18.03 -7.43 5.40
C SER A 306 -16.55 -7.06 5.28
N CYS A 307 -16.03 -7.12 4.05
CA CYS A 307 -14.69 -6.65 3.71
C CYS A 307 -14.77 -5.59 2.62
N TYR A 308 -14.08 -4.48 2.82
CA TYR A 308 -14.04 -3.34 1.90
C TYR A 308 -12.67 -3.25 1.25
N ILE A 309 -12.66 -3.20 -0.08
CA ILE A 309 -11.46 -3.09 -0.90
C ILE A 309 -11.62 -1.87 -1.79
N TRP A 310 -10.71 -0.89 -1.63
CA TRP A 310 -10.56 0.19 -2.57
C TRP A 310 -9.50 -0.19 -3.61
N ALA A 311 -9.95 -0.64 -4.78
CA ALA A 311 -9.11 -1.06 -5.89
C ALA A 311 -8.57 0.15 -6.67
N CYS A 312 -7.78 0.99 -6.00
CA CYS A 312 -7.08 2.11 -6.64
C CYS A 312 -5.64 1.69 -6.98
N PRO A 313 -5.25 1.65 -8.27
CA PRO A 313 -3.85 1.48 -8.60
C PRO A 313 -3.07 2.69 -8.09
N PRO A 314 -1.85 2.50 -7.55
CA PRO A 314 -1.01 3.63 -7.14
C PRO A 314 -0.74 4.54 -8.33
N LEU A 315 -0.68 5.85 -8.09
CA LEU A 315 -0.32 6.80 -9.13
C LEU A 315 1.12 6.55 -9.60
N LYS A 316 1.45 6.97 -10.82
CA LYS A 316 2.77 6.74 -11.40
C LYS A 316 3.85 7.38 -10.51
N GLY A 317 4.67 6.54 -9.88
CA GLY A 317 5.76 6.96 -8.98
C GLY A 317 5.32 7.20 -7.54
N GLU A 318 4.14 6.71 -7.13
CA GLU A 318 3.73 6.50 -5.75
C GLU A 318 3.85 5.01 -5.42
N GLU A 319 4.35 4.71 -4.22
CA GLU A 319 4.66 3.37 -3.76
C GLU A 319 3.95 3.17 -2.43
N ASN A 320 3.22 2.06 -2.29
CA ASN A 320 2.34 1.86 -1.13
C ASN A 320 3.11 1.34 0.08
N ILE A 321 3.91 0.29 -0.11
CA ILE A 321 4.60 -0.41 0.99
C ILE A 321 6.07 -0.61 0.66
N LEU A 322 6.38 -1.10 -0.53
CA LEU A 322 7.73 -1.49 -0.93
C LEU A 322 8.36 -0.35 -1.74
N TYR A 323 9.37 0.30 -1.16
CA TYR A 323 10.04 1.43 -1.79
C TYR A 323 10.89 0.99 -2.99
N CYS A 324 10.83 1.78 -4.07
CA CYS A 324 11.59 1.63 -5.31
C CYS A 324 11.34 0.29 -6.02
N HIS A 325 10.18 0.14 -6.66
CA HIS A 325 9.87 -1.07 -7.45
C HIS A 325 10.84 -1.28 -8.62
N PRO A 326 11.09 -2.55 -9.00
CA PRO A 326 11.95 -2.85 -10.15
C PRO A 326 11.41 -2.25 -11.45
N GLU A 327 12.28 -1.72 -12.32
CA GLU A 327 11.87 -1.14 -13.61
C GLU A 327 11.12 -2.14 -14.52
N ILE A 328 11.40 -3.43 -14.37
CA ILE A 328 10.74 -4.52 -15.10
C ILE A 328 9.29 -4.77 -14.63
N GLN A 329 8.87 -4.16 -13.52
CA GLN A 329 7.53 -4.29 -12.97
C GLN A 329 6.61 -3.22 -13.56
N GLU A 330 5.70 -3.67 -14.44
CA GLU A 330 4.65 -2.80 -14.96
C GLU A 330 3.53 -2.63 -13.93
N MET A 331 3.20 -1.37 -13.61
CA MET A 331 2.08 -1.06 -12.73
C MET A 331 0.75 -1.26 -13.48
N PRO A 332 -0.23 -1.98 -12.89
CA PRO A 332 -1.49 -2.26 -13.55
C PRO A 332 -2.30 -0.98 -13.76
N LYS A 333 -2.97 -0.89 -14.92
CA LYS A 333 -3.99 0.15 -15.16
C LYS A 333 -5.24 -0.13 -14.33
N SER A 334 -6.04 0.90 -14.03
CA SER A 334 -7.25 0.79 -13.18
C SER A 334 -8.14 -0.40 -13.51
N ASP A 335 -8.51 -0.57 -14.79
CA ASP A 335 -9.39 -1.66 -15.22
C ASP A 335 -8.81 -3.04 -14.93
N LYS A 336 -7.50 -3.23 -15.16
CA LYS A 336 -6.82 -4.51 -14.89
C LYS A 336 -6.67 -4.76 -13.40
N HIS A 337 -6.49 -3.70 -12.60
CA HIS A 337 -6.36 -3.80 -11.16
C HIS A 337 -7.69 -4.18 -10.50
N GLY A 338 -8.79 -3.57 -10.94
CA GLY A 338 -10.14 -3.97 -10.51
C GLY A 338 -10.46 -5.41 -10.88
N GLU A 339 -10.20 -5.82 -12.13
CA GLU A 339 -10.45 -7.19 -12.58
C GLU A 339 -9.60 -8.23 -11.83
N TRP A 340 -8.39 -7.86 -11.39
CA TRP A 340 -7.55 -8.72 -10.55
C TRP A 340 -8.24 -9.08 -9.23
N TYR A 341 -8.78 -8.08 -8.53
CA TYR A 341 -9.56 -8.34 -7.31
C TYR A 341 -10.87 -9.08 -7.61
N LEU A 342 -11.59 -8.76 -8.69
CA LEU A 342 -12.80 -9.49 -9.07
C LEU A 342 -12.50 -10.97 -9.33
N ALA A 343 -11.38 -11.29 -9.98
CA ALA A 343 -10.96 -12.68 -10.19
C ALA A 343 -10.70 -13.40 -8.86
N MET A 344 -10.02 -12.73 -7.92
CA MET A 344 -9.81 -13.23 -6.56
C MET A 344 -11.14 -13.48 -5.82
N LEU A 345 -12.08 -12.54 -5.88
CA LEU A 345 -13.39 -12.66 -5.23
C LEU A 345 -14.27 -13.74 -5.84
N ARG A 346 -14.30 -13.86 -7.17
CA ARG A 346 -14.99 -14.97 -7.86
C ARG A 346 -14.44 -16.33 -7.44
N LYS A 347 -13.12 -16.43 -7.24
CA LYS A 347 -12.48 -17.65 -6.72
C LYS A 347 -12.90 -17.91 -5.28
N ALA A 348 -12.83 -16.90 -4.41
CA ALA A 348 -13.26 -17.01 -3.01
C ALA A 348 -14.75 -17.39 -2.88
N ALA A 349 -15.60 -16.89 -3.79
CA ALA A 349 -17.02 -17.22 -3.85
C ALA A 349 -17.28 -18.67 -4.23
N LYS A 350 -16.58 -19.19 -5.24
CA LYS A 350 -16.64 -20.62 -5.63
C LYS A 350 -16.23 -21.56 -4.49
N GLU A 351 -15.40 -21.07 -3.57
CA GLU A 351 -14.93 -21.82 -2.40
C GLU A 351 -15.78 -21.59 -1.14
N ASN A 352 -16.92 -20.87 -1.26
CA ASN A 352 -17.81 -20.49 -0.15
C ASN A 352 -17.13 -19.68 0.97
N VAL A 353 -16.01 -19.02 0.64
CA VAL A 353 -15.34 -18.08 1.55
C VAL A 353 -16.11 -16.77 1.55
N VAL A 354 -16.34 -16.21 0.36
CA VAL A 354 -17.22 -15.06 0.12
C VAL A 354 -18.58 -15.59 -0.31
N VAL A 355 -19.69 -14.99 0.12
CA VAL A 355 -21.02 -15.41 -0.35
C VAL A 355 -21.47 -14.52 -1.49
N ASP A 356 -21.31 -13.21 -1.35
CA ASP A 356 -21.57 -12.28 -2.43
C ASP A 356 -20.52 -11.16 -2.45
N PHE A 357 -20.36 -10.52 -3.60
CA PHE A 357 -19.55 -9.31 -3.71
C PHE A 357 -20.17 -8.36 -4.71
N THR A 358 -20.20 -7.10 -4.34
CA THR A 358 -20.84 -6.04 -5.11
C THR A 358 -20.01 -4.76 -5.01
N ASN A 359 -20.41 -3.71 -5.72
CA ASN A 359 -19.78 -2.41 -5.55
C ASN A 359 -20.50 -1.57 -4.48
N LEU A 360 -19.84 -0.51 -4.03
CA LEU A 360 -20.37 0.38 -3.00
C LEU A 360 -21.72 1.02 -3.37
N TYR A 361 -21.95 1.28 -4.65
CA TYR A 361 -23.21 1.85 -5.09
C TYR A 361 -24.35 0.85 -5.01
N ASP A 362 -24.16 -0.33 -5.59
CA ASP A 362 -25.19 -1.35 -5.64
C ASP A 362 -25.59 -1.79 -4.22
N HIS A 363 -24.60 -1.96 -3.32
CA HIS A 363 -24.85 -2.34 -1.92
C HIS A 363 -25.71 -1.33 -1.17
N PHE A 364 -25.35 -0.05 -1.18
CA PHE A 364 -26.03 0.95 -0.34
C PHE A 364 -27.22 1.62 -1.04
N PHE A 365 -27.21 1.71 -2.37
CA PHE A 365 -28.16 2.53 -3.13
C PHE A 365 -29.14 1.72 -3.98
N ILE A 366 -28.81 0.49 -4.40
CA ILE A 366 -29.72 -0.36 -5.19
C ILE A 366 -30.40 -1.41 -4.31
N SER A 367 -29.64 -2.16 -3.50
CA SER A 367 -30.18 -3.22 -2.63
C SER A 367 -31.16 -2.70 -1.57
N SER A 368 -31.15 -1.39 -1.30
CA SER A 368 -32.11 -0.70 -0.42
C SER A 368 -33.52 -0.54 -1.02
N GLY A 369 -33.79 -1.10 -2.21
CA GLY A 369 -35.06 -0.96 -2.94
C GLY A 369 -36.34 -1.40 -2.22
N GLU A 370 -36.24 -2.08 -1.06
CA GLU A 370 -37.39 -2.49 -0.24
C GLU A 370 -37.59 -1.63 1.03
N SER A 371 -36.64 -0.76 1.38
CA SER A 371 -36.77 0.15 2.54
C SER A 371 -36.87 1.61 2.08
N LYS A 372 -37.96 2.29 2.45
CA LYS A 372 -38.16 3.74 2.24
C LYS A 372 -37.22 4.61 3.11
N GLU A 373 -36.21 4.05 3.73
CA GLU A 373 -35.25 4.81 4.53
C GLU A 373 -34.28 5.58 3.64
N LYS A 374 -34.21 6.90 3.89
CA LYS A 374 -33.27 7.81 3.24
C LYS A 374 -31.84 7.31 3.48
N VAL A 375 -31.11 6.97 2.42
CA VAL A 375 -29.68 6.65 2.53
C VAL A 375 -28.95 7.93 2.93
N THR A 376 -28.40 7.97 4.15
CA THR A 376 -27.59 9.09 4.67
C THR A 376 -26.11 8.77 4.59
N ALA A 377 -25.27 9.81 4.57
CA ALA A 377 -23.83 9.63 4.48
C ALA A 377 -23.23 8.96 5.74
N ALA A 378 -23.95 9.06 6.86
CA ALA A 378 -23.64 8.38 8.12
C ALA A 378 -23.74 6.84 8.03
N ARG A 379 -24.42 6.28 7.03
CA ARG A 379 -24.50 4.82 6.83
C ARG A 379 -23.30 4.23 6.11
N LEU A 380 -22.49 5.05 5.46
CA LEU A 380 -21.30 4.61 4.75
C LEU A 380 -20.15 4.36 5.75
N PRO A 381 -19.46 3.21 5.66
CA PRO A 381 -18.29 2.92 6.48
C PRO A 381 -17.24 4.02 6.37
N TYR A 382 -16.62 4.35 7.49
CA TYR A 382 -15.65 5.43 7.61
C TYR A 382 -14.28 4.86 7.94
N PHE A 383 -13.35 4.79 6.99
CA PHE A 383 -12.04 4.15 7.17
C PHE A 383 -10.88 5.15 7.13
N GLU A 384 -9.78 4.82 7.82
CA GLU A 384 -8.58 5.66 7.77
C GLU A 384 -7.90 5.54 6.41
N GLY A 385 -7.58 6.68 5.78
CA GLY A 385 -6.90 6.70 4.48
C GLY A 385 -7.76 6.26 3.29
N ASP A 386 -9.04 5.95 3.50
CA ASP A 386 -9.98 5.69 2.41
C ASP A 386 -10.40 6.98 1.70
N TYR A 387 -10.86 6.81 0.47
CA TYR A 387 -11.26 7.92 -0.39
C TYR A 387 -12.53 8.62 0.09
N TRP A 388 -13.52 7.87 0.60
CA TRP A 388 -14.82 8.44 0.95
C TRP A 388 -14.73 9.54 2.02
N PRO A 389 -14.06 9.33 3.18
CA PRO A 389 -13.87 10.39 4.18
C PRO A 389 -13.10 11.62 3.69
N GLY A 390 -12.22 11.45 2.71
CA GLY A 390 -11.53 12.56 2.05
C GLY A 390 -12.48 13.37 1.17
N ALA A 391 -13.18 12.68 0.27
CA ALA A 391 -14.12 13.29 -0.66
C ALA A 391 -15.30 13.97 0.06
N ALA A 392 -15.80 13.36 1.13
CA ALA A 392 -16.87 13.94 1.94
C ALA A 392 -16.46 15.30 2.51
N GLU A 393 -15.28 15.41 3.11
CA GLU A 393 -14.77 16.69 3.65
C GLU A 393 -14.60 17.77 2.58
N ASP A 394 -14.06 17.41 1.42
CA ASP A 394 -13.88 18.36 0.32
C ASP A 394 -15.22 18.90 -0.16
N LEU A 395 -16.23 18.04 -0.25
CA LEU A 395 -17.61 18.44 -0.59
C LEU A 395 -18.21 19.33 0.50
N ILE A 396 -18.02 19.00 1.77
CA ILE A 396 -18.49 19.81 2.90
C ILE A 396 -17.84 21.20 2.86
N CYS A 397 -16.54 21.28 2.59
CA CYS A 397 -15.84 22.55 2.40
C CYS A 397 -16.46 23.39 1.29
N GLN A 398 -16.73 22.77 0.13
CA GLN A 398 -17.35 23.47 -0.99
C GLN A 398 -18.73 23.99 -0.63
N LEU A 399 -19.55 23.20 0.07
CA LEU A 399 -20.88 23.61 0.51
C LEU A 399 -20.82 24.80 1.49
N ILE A 400 -19.87 24.80 2.43
CA ILE A 400 -19.66 25.93 3.36
C ILE A 400 -19.22 27.19 2.59
N GLN A 401 -18.28 27.07 1.64
CA GLN A 401 -17.82 28.19 0.81
C GLN A 401 -18.93 28.77 -0.10
N GLU A 402 -19.81 27.90 -0.61
CA GLU A 402 -21.00 28.29 -1.38
C GLU A 402 -22.00 29.07 -0.50
N GLU A 403 -22.17 28.69 0.78
CA GLU A 403 -23.02 29.40 1.75
C GLU A 403 -22.44 30.76 2.18
N ASP A 404 -21.12 30.86 2.35
CA ASP A 404 -20.42 32.09 2.74
C ASP A 404 -20.19 33.09 1.57
N GLY A 405 -20.66 32.76 0.36
CA GLY A 405 -20.57 33.64 -0.82
C GLY A 405 -19.15 33.82 -1.39
N ARG A 406 -18.15 33.07 -0.91
CA ARG A 406 -16.75 33.17 -1.35
C ARG A 406 -16.49 32.21 -2.51
N LYS A 407 -16.78 32.62 -3.74
CA LYS A 407 -16.46 31.83 -4.95
C LYS A 407 -14.94 31.79 -5.19
N GLN A 408 -14.33 30.59 -5.18
CA GLN A 408 -13.07 30.38 -5.91
C GLN A 408 -13.37 30.04 -7.37
N ASN A 409 -12.84 30.85 -8.28
CA ASN A 409 -12.77 30.52 -9.70
C ASN A 409 -11.73 29.42 -9.93
N LYS A 410 -12.11 28.15 -9.82
CA LYS A 410 -11.44 27.07 -10.55
C LYS A 410 -12.41 26.54 -11.61
N LYS A 411 -12.03 26.72 -12.89
CA LYS A 411 -12.74 26.17 -14.04
C LYS A 411 -12.76 24.64 -13.94
N VAL A 412 -13.91 24.10 -13.53
CA VAL A 412 -14.35 22.75 -13.93
C VAL A 412 -15.62 22.96 -14.74
N SER A 413 -15.70 22.30 -15.89
CA SER A 413 -16.72 22.48 -16.91
C SER A 413 -18.14 22.35 -16.36
N THR A 414 -18.96 23.30 -16.75
CA THR A 414 -20.37 23.49 -16.43
C THR A 414 -21.21 22.27 -16.81
N GLU A 415 -21.84 21.62 -15.82
CA GLU A 415 -23.09 20.88 -16.04
C GLU A 415 -24.09 21.15 -14.91
N LYS A 416 -25.36 21.25 -15.32
CA LYS A 416 -26.48 21.91 -14.62
C LYS A 416 -26.58 21.57 -13.12
N THR A 417 -26.32 22.57 -12.28
CA THR A 417 -26.45 22.53 -10.81
C THR A 417 -27.92 22.65 -10.39
N ILE A 418 -28.44 21.68 -9.63
CA ILE A 418 -29.69 21.87 -8.88
C ILE A 418 -29.38 22.82 -7.73
N THR A 419 -29.96 24.02 -7.78
CA THR A 419 -29.81 25.03 -6.72
C THR A 419 -30.72 24.71 -5.55
N LYS A 420 -30.45 25.28 -4.35
CA LYS A 420 -31.35 25.25 -3.17
C LYS A 420 -32.81 25.64 -3.51
N ARG A 421 -33.03 26.38 -4.62
CA ARG A 421 -34.35 26.73 -5.17
C ARG A 421 -35.09 25.55 -5.84
N ALA A 422 -34.38 24.60 -6.44
CA ALA A 422 -34.98 23.42 -7.06
C ALA A 422 -35.35 22.32 -6.03
N LEU A 423 -34.62 22.24 -4.91
CA LEU A 423 -35.03 21.43 -3.74
C LEU A 423 -36.30 21.96 -3.07
N LYS A 424 -36.48 23.29 -3.02
CA LYS A 424 -37.74 23.93 -2.57
C LYS A 424 -38.94 23.60 -3.46
N ALA A 425 -38.73 23.34 -4.76
CA ALA A 425 -39.79 22.98 -5.70
C ALA A 425 -40.26 21.51 -5.58
N SER A 426 -39.50 20.65 -4.89
CA SER A 426 -39.86 19.23 -4.64
C SER A 426 -40.53 18.99 -3.28
N GLY A 427 -40.99 20.04 -2.58
CA GLY A 427 -41.76 19.89 -1.33
C GLY A 427 -40.94 19.59 -0.06
N GLN A 428 -39.61 19.68 -0.10
CA GLN A 428 -38.74 19.44 1.07
C GLN A 428 -38.34 20.75 1.79
N ALA A 429 -39.33 21.61 2.08
CA ALA A 429 -39.10 22.96 2.60
C ALA A 429 -38.71 23.02 4.10
N ASP A 430 -38.96 21.94 4.87
CA ASP A 430 -38.80 21.91 6.34
C ASP A 430 -37.67 20.98 6.83
N LEU A 431 -36.57 20.87 6.07
CA LEU A 431 -35.40 20.11 6.52
C LEU A 431 -34.42 21.04 7.27
N SER A 432 -33.92 20.59 8.44
CA SER A 432 -32.86 21.28 9.18
C SER A 432 -31.65 21.55 8.26
N GLY A 433 -30.87 22.59 8.55
CA GLY A 433 -29.69 22.94 7.75
C GLY A 433 -28.78 21.74 7.48
N ASN A 434 -28.65 20.85 8.47
CA ASN A 434 -27.89 19.62 8.41
C ASN A 434 -28.53 18.54 7.54
N ALA A 435 -29.84 18.31 7.63
CA ALA A 435 -30.54 17.35 6.77
C ALA A 435 -30.50 17.73 5.27
N SER A 436 -30.42 19.03 4.96
CA SER A 436 -30.20 19.53 3.59
C SER A 436 -28.77 19.29 3.10
N LYS A 437 -27.77 19.43 4.00
CA LYS A 437 -26.35 19.17 3.71
C LYS A 437 -26.07 17.69 3.49
N ASP A 438 -26.66 16.81 4.30
CA ASP A 438 -26.63 15.36 4.07
C ASP A 438 -27.22 15.01 2.69
N LEU A 439 -28.40 15.54 2.34
CA LEU A 439 -29.01 15.26 1.03
C LEU A 439 -28.17 15.77 -0.15
N LEU A 440 -27.50 16.92 0.00
CA LEU A 440 -26.54 17.45 -0.98
C LEU A 440 -25.25 16.61 -1.05
N LEU A 441 -24.74 16.16 0.09
CA LEU A 441 -23.58 15.28 0.20
C LEU A 441 -23.87 13.94 -0.47
N MET A 442 -25.07 13.38 -0.22
CA MET A 442 -25.54 12.16 -0.85
C MET A 442 -25.84 12.36 -2.34
N TYR A 443 -26.43 13.47 -2.79
CA TYR A 443 -26.69 13.69 -4.22
C TYR A 443 -25.39 13.94 -5.03
N LYS A 444 -24.50 14.82 -4.53
CA LYS A 444 -23.18 15.04 -5.13
C LYS A 444 -22.31 13.79 -5.01
N GLY A 445 -22.41 13.09 -3.88
CA GLY A 445 -21.77 11.81 -3.58
C GLY A 445 -22.25 10.69 -4.50
N ILE A 446 -23.54 10.50 -4.72
CA ILE A 446 -24.15 9.51 -5.64
C ILE A 446 -23.61 9.69 -7.07
N ARG A 447 -23.53 10.94 -7.54
CA ARG A 447 -22.99 11.25 -8.88
C ARG A 447 -21.47 11.01 -8.95
N TRP A 448 -20.76 11.09 -7.83
CA TRP A 448 -19.33 10.82 -7.72
C TRP A 448 -19.02 9.32 -7.56
N VAL A 449 -19.70 8.65 -6.63
CA VAL A 449 -19.70 7.21 -6.40
C VAL A 449 -19.95 6.54 -7.75
N CYS A 450 -21.03 6.85 -8.48
CA CYS A 450 -21.33 6.31 -9.83
C CYS A 450 -20.16 6.32 -10.83
N ASN A 451 -19.31 7.38 -10.80
CA ASN A 451 -18.15 7.50 -11.69
C ASN A 451 -16.92 6.68 -11.24
N ARG A 452 -16.83 6.27 -9.97
CA ARG A 452 -15.73 5.48 -9.40
C ARG A 452 -16.17 4.15 -8.75
N CYS A 453 -17.45 3.78 -8.89
CA CYS A 453 -18.04 2.57 -8.30
C CYS A 453 -17.30 1.30 -8.66
N LYS A 454 -16.78 1.24 -9.89
CA LYS A 454 -16.08 0.06 -10.40
C LYS A 454 -14.80 -0.25 -9.61
N ASP A 455 -14.27 0.73 -8.88
CA ASP A 455 -13.05 0.63 -8.10
C ASP A 455 -13.30 0.24 -6.63
N PHE A 456 -14.55 0.20 -6.16
CA PHE A 456 -14.88 -0.24 -4.80
C PHE A 456 -15.51 -1.61 -4.84
N GLN A 457 -14.90 -2.57 -4.15
CA GLN A 457 -15.45 -3.91 -4.01
C GLN A 457 -15.82 -4.12 -2.54
N ILE A 458 -17.10 -4.40 -2.32
CA ILE A 458 -17.64 -4.85 -1.05
C ILE A 458 -17.81 -6.36 -1.18
N CYS A 459 -17.23 -7.08 -0.24
CA CYS A 459 -17.48 -8.50 -0.07
C CYS A 459 -18.48 -8.64 1.07
N ASP A 460 -19.67 -9.14 0.75
CA ASP A 460 -20.69 -9.43 1.72
C ASP A 460 -20.76 -10.92 2.04
N LYS A 461 -21.31 -11.13 3.23
CA LYS A 461 -21.26 -12.38 3.96
C LYS A 461 -22.16 -13.46 3.44
#